data_AF-A0A8X6THJ4-F1
#
_entry.id   AF-A0A8X6THJ4-F1
#
_cell.length_a   1.000
_cell.length_b   1.000
_cell.length_c   1.000
_cell.angle_alpha   90.00
_cell.angle_beta   90.00
_cell.angle_gamma   90.00
#
_symmetry.space_group_name_H-M   'P 1'
#
loop_
_entity.id
_entity.type
_entity.pdbx_description
1 polymer ?
#
loop_
_entity_poly.entity_id
_entity_poly.type
_entity_poly.pdbx_seq_one_letter_code
_entity_poly.pdbx_strand_id
1 'polypeptide(L)'
;MLWIIIVWDYSFTPSQHSDDLVESYKFQVYRFKRVMFGVNVSPFLLSATIKHHIEKYREQYPAATEMLDTCLYVDDVISGADDISQALKISKDADTIMKNAS
;
A
#
# COMPACT_ATOMS: atom_id res chain seq x y z
N MET A 1 4.76 8.38 8.94
CA MET A 1 4.85 7.49 10.11
C MET A 1 3.77 7.91 11.10
N LEU A 2 2.54 7.45 10.87
CA LEU A 2 1.38 7.72 11.71
C LEU A 2 0.81 6.37 12.12
N TRP A 3 1.15 6.02 13.36
CA TRP A 3 0.44 5.18 14.32
C TRP A 3 -0.79 4.44 13.80
N ILE A 4 -0.66 3.12 13.69
CA ILE A 4 -1.78 2.18 13.70
C ILE A 4 -2.42 2.28 15.08
N ILE A 5 -3.54 2.99 15.17
CA ILE A 5 -4.47 2.89 16.29
C ILE A 5 -5.29 1.63 16.02
N ILE A 6 -4.75 0.49 16.41
CA ILE A 6 -5.57 -0.61 16.89
C ILE A 6 -5.21 -0.72 18.36
N VAL A 7 -6.23 -0.52 19.20
CA VAL A 7 -6.20 -0.44 20.68
C VAL A 7 -5.88 0.95 21.24
N TRP A 8 -6.89 1.82 21.24
CA TRP A 8 -7.15 2.62 22.44
C TRP A 8 -8.66 2.78 22.61
N ASP A 9 -9.27 1.88 23.38
CA ASP A 9 -10.58 2.15 23.97
C ASP A 9 -10.34 3.01 25.22
N TYR A 10 -10.77 4.27 25.17
CA TYR A 10 -10.65 5.24 26.27
C TYR A 10 -11.86 5.16 27.22
N SER A 11 -12.39 3.95 27.44
CA SER A 11 -13.62 3.76 28.23
C SER A 11 -13.50 2.63 29.25
N PHE A 12 -12.30 2.34 29.78
CA PHE A 12 -12.14 1.42 30.91
C PHE A 12 -11.70 2.18 32.16
N THR A 13 -12.65 2.82 32.84
CA THR A 13 -12.56 3.07 34.27
C THR A 13 -13.22 1.90 34.98
N PRO A 14 -12.48 0.97 35.63
CA PRO A 14 -13.10 -0.07 36.42
C PRO A 14 -13.53 0.52 37.76
N SER A 15 -14.73 1.10 37.81
CA SER A 15 -15.50 1.12 39.06
C SER A 15 -16.13 -0.25 39.23
N GLN A 16 -15.68 -0.99 40.24
CA GLN A 16 -16.27 -2.26 40.63
C GLN A 16 -17.78 -2.11 40.88
N HIS A 17 -18.59 -3.02 40.33
CA HIS A 17 -19.65 -3.79 41.02
C HIS A 17 -20.80 -4.20 40.06
N SER A 18 -20.86 -5.51 39.73
CA SER A 18 -22.04 -6.37 39.45
C SER A 18 -21.74 -7.37 38.33
N ASP A 19 -21.39 -8.59 38.71
CA ASP A 19 -20.82 -9.67 37.90
C ASP A 19 -21.78 -10.40 36.93
N ASP A 20 -22.91 -9.82 36.49
CA ASP A 20 -23.97 -10.62 35.85
C ASP A 20 -24.48 -10.20 34.46
N LEU A 21 -23.83 -9.28 33.71
CA LEU A 21 -24.31 -8.92 32.34
C LEU A 21 -23.20 -8.67 31.30
N VAL A 22 -22.10 -9.43 31.31
CA VAL A 22 -21.18 -9.44 30.16
C VAL A 22 -21.64 -10.53 29.20
N GLU A 23 -22.61 -10.20 28.36
CA GLU A 23 -22.92 -10.97 27.16
C GLU A 23 -21.61 -11.18 26.39
N SER A 24 -21.23 -12.45 26.20
CA SER A 24 -19.94 -12.86 25.64
C SER A 24 -19.80 -12.37 24.18
N TYR A 25 -19.31 -11.14 23.98
CA TYR A 25 -18.94 -10.65 22.67
C TYR A 25 -17.80 -11.53 22.11
N LYS A 26 -18.15 -12.39 21.15
CA LYS A 26 -17.18 -13.25 20.45
C LYS A 26 -16.36 -12.40 19.48
N PHE A 27 -15.13 -12.07 19.84
CA PHE A 27 -14.21 -11.35 18.96
C PHE A 27 -13.80 -12.21 17.76
N GLN A 28 -13.94 -11.66 16.56
CA GLN A 28 -13.40 -12.27 15.35
C GLN A 28 -12.02 -11.68 15.05
N VAL A 29 -10.99 -12.51 15.14
CA VAL A 29 -9.61 -12.12 14.84
C VAL A 29 -9.29 -12.46 13.39
N TYR A 30 -8.68 -11.51 12.67
CA TYR A 30 -8.22 -11.67 11.29
C TYR A 30 -6.70 -11.45 11.19
N ARG A 31 -6.06 -12.14 10.24
CA ARG A 31 -4.65 -11.97 9.91
C ARG A 31 -4.47 -11.70 8.43
N PHE A 32 -3.75 -10.63 8.10
CA PHE A 32 -3.44 -10.29 6.72
C PHE A 32 -2.43 -11.27 6.10
N LYS A 33 -2.68 -11.66 4.84
CA LYS A 33 -1.76 -12.47 4.02
C LYS A 33 -0.95 -11.65 3.02
N ARG A 34 -1.22 -10.34 2.96
CA ARG A 34 -0.59 -9.36 2.07
C ARG A 34 -0.08 -8.20 2.92
N VAL A 35 0.86 -7.45 2.38
CA VAL A 35 1.31 -6.20 2.98
C VAL A 35 0.12 -5.23 3.05
N MET A 36 -0.12 -4.64 4.22
CA MET A 36 -1.20 -3.68 4.43
C MET A 36 -0.81 -2.30 3.89
N PHE A 37 -1.81 -1.51 3.51
CA PHE A 37 -1.61 -0.07 3.33
C PHE A 37 -1.40 0.61 4.69
N GLY A 38 -0.54 1.63 4.73
CA GLY A 38 -0.32 2.45 5.93
C GLY A 38 0.54 1.85 7.05
N VAL A 39 1.09 0.63 6.90
CA VAL A 39 2.15 0.16 7.82
C VAL A 39 3.48 0.82 7.43
N ASN A 40 4.30 1.21 8.41
CA ASN A 40 5.57 1.90 8.15
C ASN A 40 6.53 1.14 7.21
N VAL A 41 6.42 -0.18 7.15
CA VAL A 41 7.25 -1.04 6.32
C VAL A 41 6.69 -1.28 4.92
N SER A 42 5.43 -0.93 4.64
CA SER A 42 4.81 -1.20 3.33
C SER A 42 5.48 -0.47 2.18
N PRO A 43 5.87 0.83 2.31
CA PRO A 43 6.45 1.55 1.17
C PRO A 43 7.80 0.95 0.76
N PHE A 44 8.57 0.47 1.73
CA PHE A 44 9.84 -0.19 1.49
C PHE A 44 9.66 -1.50 0.73
N LEU A 45 8.75 -2.36 1.19
CA LEU A 45 8.47 -3.64 0.52
C LEU A 45 7.86 -3.44 -0.87
N LEU A 46 6.96 -2.46 -1.02
CA LEU A 46 6.39 -2.09 -2.30
C LEU A 46 7.48 -1.62 -3.27
N SER A 47 8.31 -0.67 -2.86
CA SER A 47 9.39 -0.13 -3.70
C SER A 47 10.36 -1.24 -4.17
N ALA A 48 10.76 -2.14 -3.27
CA ALA A 48 11.61 -3.28 -3.64
C ALA A 48 10.93 -4.22 -4.65
N THR A 49 9.62 -4.46 -4.48
CA THR A 49 8.83 -5.30 -5.37
C THR A 49 8.69 -4.67 -6.76
N ILE A 50 8.40 -3.37 -6.83
CA ILE A 50 8.33 -2.62 -8.09
C ILE A 50 9.68 -2.70 -8.82
N LYS A 51 10.78 -2.36 -8.13
CA LYS A 51 12.15 -2.41 -8.69
C LYS A 51 12.47 -3.78 -9.29
N HIS A 52 12.11 -4.85 -8.60
CA HIS A 52 12.31 -6.20 -9.10
C HIS A 52 11.54 -6.48 -10.40
N HIS A 53 10.27 -6.07 -10.47
CA HIS A 53 9.42 -6.35 -11.63
C HIS A 53 9.71 -5.48 -12.85
N ILE A 54 10.15 -4.23 -12.66
CA ILE A 54 10.42 -3.32 -13.79
C ILE A 54 11.73 -3.66 -14.53
N GLU A 55 12.67 -4.36 -13.91
CA GLU A 55 13.99 -4.63 -14.50
C GLU A 55 13.88 -5.32 -15.87
N LYS A 56 12.97 -6.29 -16.03
CA LYS A 56 12.74 -7.02 -17.28
C LYS A 56 12.12 -6.17 -18.40
N TYR A 57 11.65 -4.96 -18.10
CA TYR A 57 10.95 -4.07 -19.03
C TYR A 57 11.74 -2.81 -19.38
N ARG A 58 12.93 -2.61 -18.80
CA ARG A 58 13.72 -1.38 -18.98
C ARG A 58 14.03 -1.07 -20.45
N GLU A 59 14.28 -2.10 -21.26
CA GLU A 59 14.54 -1.93 -22.70
C GLU A 59 13.25 -1.66 -23.50
N GLN A 60 12.14 -2.30 -23.12
CA GLN A 60 10.88 -2.21 -23.87
C GLN A 60 10.10 -0.93 -23.58
N TYR A 61 10.14 -0.47 -22.32
CA TYR A 61 9.34 0.65 -21.81
C TYR A 61 10.17 1.59 -20.93
N PRO A 62 11.29 2.17 -21.43
CA PRO A 62 12.26 2.90 -20.60
C PRO A 62 11.63 4.02 -19.77
N ALA A 63 10.81 4.87 -20.40
CA ALA A 63 10.15 5.99 -19.71
C ALA A 63 9.18 5.55 -18.60
N ALA A 64 8.44 4.46 -18.82
CA ALA A 64 7.53 3.94 -17.80
C ALA A 64 8.29 3.28 -16.66
N THR A 65 9.38 2.56 -16.95
CA THR A 65 10.22 1.96 -15.90
C THR A 65 10.94 3.02 -15.07
N GLU A 66 11.42 4.09 -15.69
CA GLU A 66 12.04 5.22 -14.98
C GLU A 66 11.02 5.89 -14.06
N MET A 67 9.84 6.22 -14.58
CA MET A 67 8.75 6.78 -13.78
C MET A 67 8.39 5.90 -12.58
N LEU A 68 8.23 4.58 -12.77
CA LEU A 68 7.88 3.66 -11.69
C LEU A 68 9.00 3.53 -10.64
N ASP A 69 10.25 3.79 -11.00
CA ASP A 69 11.39 3.75 -10.08
C ASP A 69 11.53 5.05 -9.28
N THR A 70 11.31 6.20 -9.92
CA THR A 70 11.60 7.52 -9.33
C THR A 70 10.41 8.26 -8.76
N CYS A 71 9.19 7.98 -9.25
CA CYS A 71 7.98 8.76 -8.95
C CYS A 71 7.03 8.07 -7.96
N LEU A 72 7.47 6.99 -7.30
CA LEU A 72 6.67 6.29 -6.30
C LEU A 72 6.75 7.01 -4.94
N TYR A 73 5.60 7.44 -4.43
CA TYR A 73 5.45 8.03 -3.10
C TYR A 73 4.46 7.22 -2.26
N VAL A 74 4.99 6.53 -1.23
CA VAL A 74 4.21 5.61 -0.38
C VAL A 74 3.52 4.55 -1.24
N ASP A 75 2.24 4.70 -1.53
CA ASP A 75 1.43 3.77 -2.31
C ASP A 75 1.02 4.35 -3.69
N ASP A 76 1.33 5.61 -3.96
CA ASP A 76 0.92 6.35 -5.16
C ASP A 76 2.10 6.59 -6.11
N VAL A 77 1.85 6.49 -7.42
CA VAL A 77 2.78 6.95 -8.46
C VAL A 77 2.31 8.34 -8.90
N ILE A 78 3.16 9.34 -8.70
CA ILE A 78 2.83 10.74 -9.01
C ILE A 78 3.84 11.27 -10.03
N SER A 79 3.41 11.38 -11.29
CA SER A 79 4.24 11.86 -12.39
C SER A 79 3.43 12.67 -13.40
N GLY A 80 4.12 13.36 -14.30
CA GLY A 80 3.54 14.15 -15.37
C GLY A 80 4.44 14.14 -16.62
N ALA A 81 3.91 14.68 -17.71
CA ALA A 81 4.65 14.93 -18.95
C ALA A 81 4.16 16.24 -19.57
N ASP A 82 4.99 16.83 -20.44
CA ASP A 82 4.68 18.10 -21.10
C ASP A 82 3.55 17.98 -22.14
N ASP A 83 3.25 16.76 -22.59
CA ASP A 83 2.22 16.47 -23.58
C ASP A 83 1.27 15.36 -23.11
N ILE A 84 -0.02 15.53 -23.43
CA ILE A 84 -1.09 14.61 -23.02
C ILE A 84 -0.90 13.23 -23.65
N SER A 85 -0.48 13.16 -24.92
CA SER A 85 -0.25 11.88 -25.61
C SER A 85 0.90 11.12 -24.95
N GLN A 86 1.97 11.82 -24.58
CA GLN A 86 3.09 11.24 -23.86
C GLN A 86 2.68 10.73 -22.47
N ALA A 87 1.97 11.53 -21.68
CA ALA A 87 1.47 11.13 -20.36
C ALA A 87 0.58 9.87 -20.44
N LEU A 88 -0.35 9.85 -21.41
CA LEU A 88 -1.23 8.69 -21.66
C LEU A 88 -0.45 7.45 -22.08
N LYS A 89 0.58 7.61 -22.91
CA LYS A 89 1.43 6.49 -23.32
C LYS A 89 2.18 5.90 -22.13
N ILE A 90 2.85 6.74 -21.34
CA ILE A 90 3.61 6.30 -20.16
C ILE A 90 2.68 5.59 -19.16
N SER A 91 1.49 6.14 -18.91
CA SER A 91 0.48 5.51 -18.04
C SER A 91 0.06 4.12 -18.54
N LYS A 92 -0.21 3.96 -19.84
CA LYS A 92 -0.60 2.66 -20.43
C LYS A 92 0.54 1.64 -20.40
N ASP A 93 1.77 2.08 -20.65
CA ASP A 93 2.96 1.24 -20.60
C ASP A 93 3.19 0.76 -19.16
N ALA A 94 3.08 1.66 -18.17
CA ALA A 94 3.15 1.32 -16.75
C ALA A 94 2.06 0.32 -16.32
N ASP A 95 0.81 0.54 -16.72
CA ASP A 95 -0.29 -0.41 -16.50
C ASP A 95 0.02 -1.80 -17.06
N THR A 96 0.63 -1.84 -18.24
CA THR A 96 1.00 -3.10 -18.91
C THR A 96 2.09 -3.83 -18.11
N ILE A 97 3.10 -3.11 -17.64
CA ILE A 97 4.16 -3.68 -16.78
C ILE A 97 3.53 -4.26 -15.50
N MET A 98 2.72 -3.46 -14.81
CA MET A 98 2.13 -3.81 -13.52
C MET A 98 1.15 -4.98 -13.62
N LYS A 99 0.37 -5.08 -14.70
CA LYS A 99 -0.51 -6.25 -14.94
C LYS A 99 0.27 -7.55 -15.14
N ASN A 100 1.48 -7.47 -15.68
CA ASN A 100 2.36 -8.62 -15.93
C ASN A 100 3.37 -8.88 -14.80
N ALA A 101 3.27 -8.13 -13.70
CA ALA A 101 3.97 -8.37 -12.45
C ALA A 101 3.10 -9.31 -11.59
N SER A 102 3.38 -10.61 -11.67
CA SER A 102 2.71 -11.68 -10.91
C SER A 102 3.72 -12.49 -10.13
#